data_AF-C8CP70-F1
#
_entry.id   AF-C8CP70-F1
#
_cell.length_a   1.000
_cell.length_b   1.000
_cell.length_c   1.000
_cell.angle_alpha   90.00
_cell.angle_beta   90.00
_cell.angle_gamma   90.00
#
_symmetry.space_group_name_H-M   'P 1'
#
loop_
_entity.id
_entity.type
_entity.pdbx_description
1 polymer ?
#
loop_
_entity_poly.entity_id
_entity_poly.type
_entity_poly.pdbx_seq_one_letter_code
_entity_poly.pdbx_strand_id
1 'polypeptide(L)'
;MDFMLSVSFYEVLTISIFSNSMSNFLSGVFYMCFILLMTLGLLFLGMAVGQKWRYEVAKLTAFECGFDPLSSSRMPFSMRFFLVALLFLVFDVEMVLLFPYIISLKMVFLKMSMLSKCMCFMFLLILIVGLAHEVNEGSLEWKY
;
A
#
# COMPACT_ATOMS: atom_id res chain seq x y z
N MET A 1 -25.14 37.70 -19.87
CA MET A 1 -26.08 36.86 -19.12
C MET A 1 -25.67 35.38 -19.19
N ASP A 2 -25.21 34.91 -20.35
CA ASP A 2 -24.74 33.52 -20.56
C ASP A 2 -23.49 33.12 -19.76
N PHE A 3 -22.57 34.05 -19.52
CA PHE A 3 -21.37 33.80 -18.70
C PHE A 3 -21.73 33.48 -17.23
N MET A 4 -22.65 34.23 -16.62
CA MET A 4 -23.12 33.97 -15.26
C MET A 4 -23.90 32.66 -15.15
N LEU A 5 -24.67 32.29 -16.18
CA LEU A 5 -25.36 31.00 -16.25
C LEU A 5 -24.39 29.83 -16.33
N SER A 6 -23.31 29.98 -17.11
CA SER A 6 -22.26 28.94 -17.19
C SER A 6 -21.54 28.74 -15.84
N VAL A 7 -21.20 29.83 -15.13
CA VAL A 7 -20.53 29.76 -13.82
C VAL A 7 -21.42 29.06 -12.78
N SER A 8 -22.71 29.42 -12.71
CA SER A 8 -23.66 28.77 -11.78
C SER A 8 -23.84 27.28 -12.07
N PHE A 9 -23.84 26.87 -13.35
CA PHE A 9 -23.91 25.46 -13.73
C PHE A 9 -22.65 24.67 -13.31
N TYR A 10 -21.46 25.24 -13.51
CA TYR A 10 -20.20 24.62 -13.06
C TYR A 10 -20.12 24.51 -11.53
N GLU A 11 -20.59 25.50 -10.78
CA GLU A 11 -20.65 25.43 -9.31
C GLU A 11 -21.59 24.32 -8.84
N VAL A 12 -22.81 24.23 -9.40
CA VAL A 12 -23.78 23.17 -9.06
C VAL A 12 -23.23 21.77 -9.42
N LEU A 13 -22.56 21.64 -10.58
CA LEU A 13 -21.92 20.39 -10.99
C LEU A 13 -20.81 20.00 -10.00
N THR A 14 -19.97 20.95 -9.60
CA THR A 14 -18.87 20.71 -8.64
C THR A 14 -19.40 20.31 -7.27
N ILE A 15 -20.48 20.95 -6.78
CA ILE A 15 -21.14 20.61 -5.52
C ILE A 15 -21.73 19.19 -5.57
N SER A 16 -22.39 18.81 -6.67
CA SER A 16 -22.95 17.46 -6.83
C SER A 16 -21.89 16.37 -6.92
N ILE A 17 -20.78 16.62 -7.62
CA ILE A 17 -19.63 15.70 -7.69
C ILE A 17 -18.99 15.53 -6.30
N PHE A 18 -18.80 16.64 -5.57
CA PHE A 18 -18.26 16.60 -4.22
C PHE A 18 -19.18 15.85 -3.25
N SER A 19 -20.50 16.11 -3.30
CA SER A 19 -21.50 15.41 -2.48
C SER A 19 -21.50 13.89 -2.75
N ASN A 20 -21.46 13.47 -4.02
CA ASN A 20 -21.36 12.06 -4.39
C ASN A 20 -20.02 11.44 -3.97
N SER A 21 -18.91 12.18 -4.04
CA SER A 21 -17.62 11.70 -3.56
C SER A 21 -17.62 11.51 -2.03
N MET A 22 -18.26 12.40 -1.30
CA MET A 22 -18.38 12.30 0.16
C MET A 22 -19.29 11.14 0.58
N SER A 23 -20.38 10.88 -0.14
CA SER A 23 -21.25 9.73 0.14
C SER A 23 -20.54 8.39 -0.15
N ASN A 24 -19.77 8.31 -1.23
CA ASN A 24 -18.94 7.14 -1.54
C ASN A 24 -17.85 6.91 -0.48
N PHE A 25 -17.20 7.98 -0.02
CA PHE A 25 -16.23 7.91 1.07
C PHE A 25 -16.89 7.39 2.36
N LEU A 26 -18.05 7.95 2.73
CA LEU A 26 -18.81 7.52 3.91
C LEU A 26 -19.22 6.04 3.80
N SER A 27 -19.68 5.61 2.64
CA SER A 27 -20.02 4.20 2.36
C SER A 27 -18.79 3.28 2.53
N GLY A 28 -17.62 3.71 2.06
CA GLY A 28 -16.36 2.99 2.28
C GLY A 28 -16.00 2.85 3.75
N VAL A 29 -16.16 3.93 4.54
CA VAL A 29 -15.93 3.90 6.00
C VAL A 29 -16.88 2.92 6.68
N PHE A 30 -18.16 2.91 6.31
CA PHE A 30 -19.12 1.93 6.86
C PHE A 30 -18.73 0.49 6.55
N TYR A 31 -18.28 0.21 5.33
CA TYR A 31 -17.82 -1.12 4.93
C TYR A 31 -16.60 -1.57 5.76
N MET A 32 -15.62 -0.69 5.96
CA MET A 32 -14.43 -0.99 6.78
C MET A 32 -14.80 -1.26 8.24
N CYS A 33 -15.71 -0.46 8.82
CA CYS A 33 -16.23 -0.69 10.17
C CYS A 33 -16.96 -2.03 10.29
N PHE A 34 -17.74 -2.41 9.28
CA PHE A 34 -18.44 -3.69 9.26
C PHE A 34 -17.48 -4.87 9.25
N ILE A 35 -16.42 -4.83 8.43
CA ILE A 35 -15.39 -5.87 8.41
C ILE A 35 -14.72 -5.97 9.79
N LEU A 36 -14.36 -4.84 10.40
CA LEU A 36 -13.73 -4.82 11.71
C LEU A 36 -14.64 -5.41 12.81
N LEU A 37 -15.93 -5.08 12.78
CA LEU A 37 -16.90 -5.66 13.71
C LEU A 37 -17.05 -7.16 13.52
N MET A 38 -17.07 -7.64 12.27
CA MET A 38 -17.15 -9.06 11.97
C MET A 38 -15.90 -9.83 12.44
N THR A 39 -14.70 -9.29 12.23
CA THR A 39 -13.46 -9.95 12.70
C THR A 39 -13.38 -9.98 14.22
N LEU A 40 -13.75 -8.90 14.91
CA LEU A 40 -13.85 -8.88 16.37
C LEU A 40 -14.92 -9.85 16.89
N GLY A 41 -16.07 -9.92 16.22
CA GLY A 41 -17.15 -10.86 16.54
C GLY A 41 -16.69 -12.31 16.43
N LEU A 42 -15.98 -12.66 15.36
CA LEU A 42 -15.40 -14.00 15.16
C LEU A 42 -14.33 -14.32 16.22
N LEU A 43 -13.47 -13.35 16.57
CA LEU A 43 -12.49 -13.52 17.65
C LEU A 43 -13.18 -13.77 19.00
N PHE A 44 -14.22 -13.01 19.32
CA PHE A 44 -14.99 -13.19 20.55
C PHE A 44 -15.67 -14.57 20.60
N LEU A 45 -16.30 -14.99 19.50
CA LEU A 45 -16.89 -16.32 19.38
C LEU A 45 -15.82 -17.42 19.55
N GLY A 46 -14.65 -17.26 18.94
CA GLY A 46 -13.53 -18.19 19.11
C GLY A 46 -13.06 -18.30 20.56
N MET A 47 -13.03 -17.18 21.29
CA MET A 47 -12.68 -17.17 22.72
C MET A 47 -13.79 -17.74 23.62
N ALA A 48 -15.06 -17.58 23.25
CA ALA A 48 -16.22 -18.07 24.00
C ALA A 48 -16.43 -19.58 23.82
N VAL A 49 -16.25 -20.10 22.60
CA VAL A 49 -16.34 -21.53 22.28
C VAL A 49 -15.06 -22.28 22.67
N GLY A 50 -13.91 -21.61 22.66
CA GLY A 50 -12.60 -22.21 22.96
C GLY A 50 -12.57 -22.89 24.33
N GLN A 51 -12.22 -24.18 24.35
CA GLN A 51 -12.10 -24.96 25.58
C GLN A 51 -10.83 -24.56 26.35
N LYS A 52 -10.93 -23.58 27.25
CA LYS A 52 -9.82 -23.09 28.09
C LYS A 52 -9.54 -23.96 29.33
N TRP A 53 -10.19 -25.11 29.47
CA TRP A 53 -10.31 -25.83 30.73
C TRP A 53 -9.03 -26.54 31.21
N ARG A 54 -8.02 -26.73 30.36
CA ARG A 54 -6.77 -27.41 30.75
C ARG A 54 -5.58 -26.50 30.51
N TYR A 55 -5.13 -25.85 31.59
CA TYR A 55 -3.89 -25.10 31.62
C TYR A 55 -2.72 -26.09 31.69
N GLU A 56 -2.03 -26.27 30.57
CA GLU A 56 -0.84 -27.11 30.48
C GLU A 56 0.35 -26.21 30.10
N VAL A 57 1.40 -26.21 30.93
CA VAL A 57 2.61 -25.39 30.71
C VAL A 57 3.25 -25.70 29.35
N ALA A 58 3.20 -26.96 28.91
CA ALA A 58 3.72 -27.39 27.60
C ALA A 58 2.97 -26.78 26.39
N LYS A 59 1.74 -26.28 26.57
CA LYS A 59 1.01 -25.54 25.52
C LYS A 59 1.39 -24.06 25.45
N LEU A 60 2.09 -23.56 26.48
CA LEU A 60 2.54 -22.18 26.60
C LEU A 60 4.01 -22.00 26.21
N THR A 61 4.75 -23.09 26.08
CA THR A 61 6.13 -23.10 25.57
C THR A 61 6.15 -22.97 24.04
N ALA A 62 7.23 -22.42 23.50
CA ALA A 62 7.41 -22.29 22.05
C ALA A 62 7.31 -23.67 21.37
N PHE A 63 6.68 -23.71 20.19
CA PHE A 63 6.58 -24.92 19.40
C PHE A 63 7.94 -25.25 18.79
N GLU A 64 8.51 -26.36 19.22
CA GLU A 64 9.74 -26.96 18.70
C GLU A 64 9.48 -28.45 18.44
N CYS A 65 10.48 -29.24 18.04
CA CYS A 65 10.37 -30.69 17.90
C CYS A 65 10.26 -31.47 19.24
N GLY A 66 9.70 -30.86 20.30
CA GLY A 66 9.56 -31.44 21.64
C GLY A 66 10.77 -31.27 22.57
N PHE A 67 11.71 -30.41 22.18
CA PHE A 67 12.91 -30.09 22.96
C PHE A 67 12.83 -28.68 23.54
N ASP A 68 13.56 -28.45 24.64
CA ASP A 68 13.77 -27.10 25.16
C ASP A 68 14.47 -26.23 24.11
N PRO A 69 14.13 -24.93 24.00
CA PRO A 69 14.72 -24.05 23.00
C PRO A 69 16.25 -24.00 23.16
N LEU A 70 16.95 -24.48 22.12
CA LEU A 70 18.40 -24.71 22.11
C LEU A 70 19.23 -23.41 22.21
N SER A 71 18.67 -22.27 21.82
CA SER A 71 19.37 -20.99 21.81
C SER A 71 18.42 -19.81 21.94
N SER A 72 18.95 -18.66 22.38
CA SER A 72 18.22 -17.39 22.31
C SER A 72 17.79 -17.10 20.87
N SER A 73 16.53 -16.72 20.65
CA SER A 73 15.96 -16.37 19.33
C SER A 73 16.56 -15.12 18.68
N ARG A 74 17.60 -14.53 19.27
CA ARG A 74 18.22 -13.29 18.82
C ARG A 74 19.25 -13.59 17.73
N MET A 75 18.76 -13.94 16.55
CA MET A 75 19.58 -13.87 15.35
C MET A 75 19.69 -12.41 14.90
N PRO A 76 20.88 -11.95 14.48
CA PRO A 76 21.02 -10.62 13.90
C PRO A 76 20.10 -10.51 12.68
N PHE A 77 19.36 -9.40 12.61
CA PHE A 77 18.48 -9.11 11.48
C PHE A 77 19.32 -9.03 10.19
N SER A 78 18.88 -9.71 9.13
CA SER A 78 19.62 -9.67 7.88
C SER A 78 19.50 -8.29 7.23
N MET A 79 20.62 -7.70 6.83
CA MET A 79 20.63 -6.41 6.11
C MET A 79 19.87 -6.44 4.78
N ARG A 80 19.61 -7.63 4.23
CA ARG A 80 18.87 -7.80 2.97
C ARG A 80 17.41 -7.37 3.09
N PHE A 81 16.72 -7.72 4.16
CA PHE A 81 15.35 -7.25 4.40
C PHE A 81 15.28 -5.73 4.54
N PHE A 82 16.32 -5.12 5.11
CA PHE A 82 16.43 -3.66 5.19
C PHE A 82 16.58 -3.04 3.80
N LEU A 83 17.45 -3.58 2.94
CA LEU A 83 17.64 -3.10 1.57
C LEU A 83 16.35 -3.21 0.73
N VAL A 84 15.63 -4.33 0.83
CA VAL A 84 14.34 -4.50 0.14
C VAL A 84 13.30 -3.49 0.63
N ALA A 85 13.21 -3.25 1.95
CA ALA A 85 12.29 -2.26 2.50
C ALA A 85 12.63 -0.83 2.06
N LEU A 86 13.92 -0.50 2.01
CA LEU A 86 14.40 0.80 1.54
C LEU A 86 14.12 0.99 0.04
N LEU A 87 14.37 -0.02 -0.78
CA LEU A 87 14.06 0.02 -2.21
C LEU A 87 12.55 0.16 -2.47
N PHE A 88 11.72 -0.57 -1.71
CA PHE A 88 10.28 -0.42 -1.77
C PHE A 88 9.83 1.00 -1.43
N LEU A 89 10.39 1.60 -0.38
CA LEU A 89 10.05 2.96 0.05
C LEU A 89 10.41 4.01 -1.01
N VAL A 90 11.58 3.90 -1.64
CA VAL A 90 11.99 4.82 -2.72
C VAL A 90 11.07 4.66 -3.92
N PHE A 91 10.82 3.42 -4.36
CA PHE A 91 9.96 3.15 -5.52
C PHE A 91 8.51 3.60 -5.29
N ASP A 92 7.99 3.46 -4.06
CA ASP A 92 6.64 3.93 -3.72
C ASP A 92 6.52 5.47 -3.85
N VAL A 93 7.51 6.21 -3.35
CA VAL A 93 7.57 7.68 -3.51
C VAL A 93 7.64 8.08 -4.99
N GLU A 94 8.43 7.37 -5.79
CA GLU A 94 8.57 7.63 -7.23
C GLU A 94 7.27 7.33 -8.00
N MET A 95 6.52 6.29 -7.59
CA MET A 95 5.22 5.98 -8.16
C MET A 95 4.16 7.03 -7.84
N VAL A 96 4.19 7.60 -6.62
CA VAL A 96 3.32 8.73 -6.27
C VAL A 96 3.58 9.95 -7.16
N LEU A 97 4.86 10.21 -7.52
CA LEU A 97 5.22 11.29 -8.45
C LEU A 97 4.76 11.02 -9.89
N LEU A 98 4.76 9.76 -10.34
CA LEU A 98 4.29 9.36 -11.67
C LEU A 98 2.76 9.39 -11.80
N PHE A 99 2.02 9.16 -10.73
CA PHE A 99 0.56 9.07 -10.74
C PHE A 99 -0.18 10.27 -11.38
N PRO A 100 0.10 11.55 -11.01
CA PRO A 100 -0.56 12.69 -11.65
C PRO A 100 -0.23 12.80 -13.15
N TYR A 101 0.97 12.40 -13.55
CA TYR A 101 1.35 12.38 -14.96
C TYR A 101 0.50 11.37 -15.73
N ILE A 102 0.30 10.15 -15.21
CA ILE A 102 -0.53 9.12 -15.85
C ILE A 102 -1.98 9.59 -16.03
N ILE A 103 -2.57 10.24 -15.02
CA ILE A 103 -3.93 10.79 -15.11
C ILE A 103 -4.02 11.85 -16.23
N SER A 104 -2.98 12.69 -16.36
CA SER A 104 -2.94 13.76 -17.37
C SER A 104 -2.83 13.26 -18.80
N LEU A 105 -2.21 12.08 -19.03
CA LEU A 105 -2.11 11.44 -20.34
C LEU A 105 -3.50 11.22 -20.95
N LYS A 106 -4.48 10.79 -20.16
CA LYS A 106 -5.83 10.48 -20.68
C LYS A 106 -6.52 11.71 -21.30
N MET A 107 -6.29 12.90 -20.76
CA MET A 107 -6.99 14.12 -21.18
C MET A 107 -6.20 14.99 -22.16
N VAL A 108 -4.86 15.04 -22.05
CA VAL A 108 -4.06 16.10 -22.70
C VAL A 108 -2.86 15.56 -23.49
N PHE A 109 -2.74 14.24 -23.72
CA PHE A 109 -1.55 13.64 -24.34
C PHE A 109 -1.06 14.30 -25.64
N LEU A 110 -1.99 14.63 -26.54
CA LEU A 110 -1.67 15.25 -27.84
C LEU A 110 -1.27 16.72 -27.71
N LYS A 111 -1.77 17.44 -26.70
CA LYS A 111 -1.45 18.85 -26.44
C LYS A 111 -0.22 19.02 -25.54
N MET A 112 0.29 17.95 -24.95
CA MET A 112 1.41 18.01 -24.04
C MET A 112 2.71 18.28 -24.78
N SER A 113 3.50 19.24 -24.27
CA SER A 113 4.78 19.63 -24.86
C SER A 113 5.72 18.43 -24.97
N MET A 114 6.49 18.38 -26.06
CA MET A 114 7.52 17.36 -26.27
C MET A 114 8.55 17.33 -25.13
N LEU A 115 8.81 18.48 -24.49
CA LEU A 115 9.69 18.57 -23.33
C LEU A 115 9.16 17.75 -22.13
N SER A 116 7.86 17.84 -21.85
CA SER A 116 7.24 17.10 -20.74
C SER A 116 7.30 15.58 -20.96
N LYS A 117 7.08 15.13 -22.20
CA LYS A 117 7.23 13.73 -22.59
C LYS A 117 8.67 13.24 -22.41
N CYS A 118 9.64 14.06 -22.83
CA CYS A 118 11.06 13.76 -22.66
C CYS A 118 11.46 13.65 -21.18
N MET A 119 11.00 14.57 -20.33
CA MET A 119 11.28 14.54 -18.89
C MET A 119 10.71 13.28 -18.21
N CYS A 120 9.48 12.88 -18.53
CA CYS A 120 8.91 11.64 -18.01
C CYS A 120 9.67 10.40 -18.51
N PHE A 121 10.11 10.39 -19.77
CA PHE A 121 10.90 9.29 -20.31
C PHE A 121 12.26 9.18 -19.61
N MET A 122 12.94 10.31 -19.38
CA MET A 122 14.18 10.36 -18.62
C MET A 122 13.98 9.89 -17.17
N PHE A 123 12.89 10.29 -16.53
CA PHE A 123 12.54 9.83 -15.19
C PHE A 123 12.38 8.30 -15.15
N LEU A 124 11.62 7.71 -16.09
CA LEU A 124 11.47 6.26 -16.21
C LEU A 124 12.79 5.54 -16.48
N LEU A 125 13.68 6.12 -17.31
CA LEU A 125 15.01 5.56 -17.55
C LEU A 125 15.84 5.49 -16.28
N ILE A 126 15.82 6.54 -15.46
CA ILE A 126 16.56 6.57 -14.19
C ILE A 126 16.06 5.45 -13.25
N LEU A 127 14.74 5.24 -13.18
CA LEU A 127 14.16 4.14 -12.39
C LEU A 127 14.66 2.76 -12.84
N ILE A 128 14.62 2.52 -14.16
CA ILE A 128 15.03 1.23 -14.73
C ILE A 128 16.53 1.00 -14.50
N VAL A 129 17.36 2.03 -14.72
CA VAL A 129 18.81 1.95 -14.53
C VAL A 129 19.16 1.76 -13.06
N GLY A 130 18.50 2.48 -12.15
CA GLY A 130 18.70 2.33 -10.70
C GLY A 130 18.36 0.92 -10.22
N LEU A 131 17.23 0.38 -10.68
CA LEU A 131 16.84 -1.00 -10.36
C LEU A 131 17.82 -2.03 -10.95
N ALA A 132 18.24 -1.83 -12.20
CA ALA A 132 19.20 -2.74 -12.85
C ALA A 132 20.56 -2.74 -12.13
N HIS A 133 21.01 -1.58 -11.65
CA HIS A 133 22.23 -1.46 -10.85
C HIS A 133 22.11 -2.26 -9.55
N GLU A 134 21.00 -2.09 -8.82
CA GLU A 134 20.76 -2.79 -7.56
C GLU A 134 20.66 -4.31 -7.72
N VAL A 135 20.03 -4.78 -8.81
CA VAL A 135 20.00 -6.21 -9.16
C VAL A 135 21.41 -6.74 -9.44
N ASN A 136 22.25 -5.99 -10.15
CA ASN A 136 23.63 -6.40 -10.48
C ASN A 136 24.55 -6.48 -9.25
N GLU A 137 24.28 -5.69 -8.21
CA GLU A 137 24.95 -5.79 -6.91
C GLU A 137 24.53 -7.03 -6.09
N GLY A 138 23.52 -7.78 -6.55
CA GLY A 138 23.09 -9.02 -5.92
C GLY A 138 22.38 -8.82 -4.58
N SER A 139 22.00 -7.60 -4.23
CA SER A 139 21.27 -7.30 -2.98
C SER A 139 19.87 -7.92 -2.95
N LEU A 140 19.32 -8.24 -4.13
CA LEU A 140 18.02 -8.88 -4.34
C LEU A 140 18.11 -10.40 -4.57
N GLU A 141 19.31 -10.98 -4.68
CA GLU A 141 19.47 -12.43 -4.88
C GLU A 141 19.36 -13.20 -3.57
N TRP A 142 18.58 -14.29 -3.62
CA TRP A 142 18.44 -15.23 -2.52
C TRP A 142 19.31 -16.45 -2.81
N LYS A 143 20.54 -16.45 -2.28
CA LYS A 143 21.28 -17.71 -2.12
C LYS A 143 20.83 -18.40 -0.84
N TYR A 144 20.49 -19.68 -0.98
CA TYR A 144 20.35 -20.63 0.12
C TYR A 144 21.62 -20.67 0.97
#